data_AF-A0A820JQF9-F1
#
_entry.id   AF-A0A820JQF9-F1
#
_cell.length_a   1.000
_cell.length_b   1.000
_cell.length_c   1.000
_cell.angle_alpha   90.00
_cell.angle_beta   90.00
_cell.angle_gamma   90.00
#
_symmetry.space_group_name_H-M   'P 1'
#
loop_
_entity.id
_entity.type
_entity.pdbx_description
1 polymer ?
#
loop_
_entity_poly.entity_id
_entity_poly.type
_entity_poly.pdbx_seq_one_letter_code
_entity_poly.pdbx_strand_id
1 'polypeptide(L)'
;MRNELCGGANETPNLIHLGNVLYDMGQFEKAEKYFRRLLNKLPNEHPDKANCIHKLGLAVNAQGDHQGGLELLHKGLQIRLETLPPGDEILGNSYNSIGLVYEDKYDYQSAVE
;
A
#
# COMPACT_ATOMS: atom_id res chain seq x y z
N MET A 1 11.30 -4.24 -33.84
CA MET A 1 11.60 -5.12 -32.69
C MET A 1 12.10 -4.25 -31.56
N ARG A 2 11.52 -4.42 -30.37
CA ARG A 2 11.96 -3.94 -29.05
C ARG A 2 12.38 -2.46 -28.93
N ASN A 3 11.39 -1.65 -28.54
CA ASN A 3 11.59 -0.33 -27.94
C ASN A 3 12.46 -0.46 -26.68
N GLU A 4 13.37 0.49 -26.56
CA GLU A 4 14.41 0.62 -25.56
C GLU A 4 13.82 0.69 -24.14
N LEU A 5 14.02 -0.39 -23.37
CA LEU A 5 13.80 -0.44 -21.93
C LEU A 5 15.06 0.10 -21.23
N CYS A 6 15.26 1.40 -21.31
CA CYS A 6 16.14 2.14 -20.38
C CYS A 6 15.27 2.98 -19.44
N GLY A 7 14.41 2.31 -18.66
CA GLY A 7 13.76 2.91 -17.49
C GLY A 7 14.75 2.85 -16.33
N GLY A 8 15.52 3.92 -16.15
CA GLY A 8 16.49 4.04 -15.06
C GLY A 8 15.82 3.95 -13.69
N ALA A 9 16.58 3.49 -12.69
CA ALA A 9 16.20 3.25 -11.29
C ALA A 9 15.67 4.48 -10.51
N ASN A 10 15.25 5.54 -11.19
CA ASN A 10 14.80 6.82 -10.65
C ASN A 10 13.32 7.14 -10.99
N GLU A 11 12.61 6.30 -11.75
CA GLU A 11 11.18 6.51 -12.08
C GLU A 11 10.23 5.97 -11.00
N THR A 12 10.71 5.11 -10.11
CA THR A 12 9.91 4.37 -9.12
C THR A 12 9.41 5.19 -7.93
N PRO A 13 10.15 6.16 -7.34
CA PRO A 13 9.61 7.03 -6.29
C PRO A 13 8.43 7.88 -6.78
N ASN A 14 8.40 8.17 -8.09
CA ASN A 14 7.42 9.06 -8.71
C ASN A 14 6.06 8.37 -8.97
N LEU A 15 6.04 7.05 -9.12
CA LEU A 15 4.80 6.32 -9.39
C LEU A 15 3.90 6.24 -8.14
N ILE A 16 4.45 5.95 -6.96
CA ILE A 16 3.64 5.92 -5.73
C ILE A 16 3.17 7.33 -5.32
N HIS A 17 3.91 8.37 -5.72
CA HIS A 17 3.62 9.76 -5.37
C HIS A 17 2.22 10.20 -5.81
N LEU A 18 1.82 9.93 -7.07
CA LEU A 18 0.50 10.30 -7.56
C LEU A 18 -0.63 9.60 -6.77
N GLY A 19 -0.44 8.33 -6.43
CA GLY A 19 -1.39 7.59 -5.59
C GLY A 19 -1.52 8.20 -4.19
N ASN A 20 -0.40 8.63 -3.58
CA ASN A 20 -0.42 9.33 -2.30
C ASN A 20 -1.13 10.68 -2.39
N VAL A 21 -0.85 11.47 -3.44
CA VAL A 21 -1.54 12.75 -3.65
C VAL A 21 -3.06 12.55 -3.78
N LEU A 22 -3.50 11.52 -4.49
CA LEU A 22 -4.92 11.17 -4.56
C LEU A 22 -5.50 10.78 -3.20
N TYR A 23 -4.75 10.03 -2.40
CA TYR A 23 -5.13 9.65 -1.04
C TYR A 23 -5.25 10.89 -0.13
N ASP A 24 -4.27 11.78 -0.16
CA ASP A 24 -4.23 13.00 0.65
C ASP A 24 -5.35 13.98 0.26
N MET A 25 -5.82 13.94 -0.98
CA MET A 25 -7.00 14.66 -1.46
C MET A 25 -8.33 14.00 -1.06
N GLY A 26 -8.31 12.90 -0.32
CA GLY A 26 -9.50 12.13 0.06
C GLY A 26 -10.13 11.34 -1.11
N GLN A 27 -9.45 11.23 -2.25
CA GLN A 27 -9.96 10.53 -3.44
C GLN A 27 -9.59 9.04 -3.38
N PHE A 28 -10.09 8.34 -2.36
CA PHE A 28 -9.66 6.99 -2.02
C PHE A 28 -9.94 5.95 -3.12
N GLU A 29 -11.09 6.02 -3.80
CA GLU A 29 -11.39 5.10 -4.93
C GLU A 29 -10.42 5.31 -6.10
N LYS A 30 -9.99 6.55 -6.34
CA LYS A 30 -9.03 6.85 -7.41
C LYS A 30 -7.63 6.39 -7.01
N ALA A 31 -7.24 6.60 -5.76
CA ALA A 31 -5.99 6.09 -5.21
C ALA A 31 -5.94 4.55 -5.31
N GLU A 32 -7.01 3.86 -4.92
CA GLU A 32 -7.12 2.40 -5.02
C GLU A 32 -6.94 1.91 -6.46
N LYS A 33 -7.72 2.46 -7.41
CA LYS A 33 -7.61 2.10 -8.84
C LYS A 33 -6.21 2.36 -9.38
N TYR A 34 -5.59 3.46 -8.96
CA TYR A 34 -4.24 3.79 -9.34
C TYR A 34 -3.23 2.77 -8.82
N PHE A 35 -3.26 2.44 -7.52
CA PHE A 35 -2.36 1.45 -6.92
C PHE A 35 -2.56 0.05 -7.50
N ARG A 36 -3.81 -0.39 -7.76
CA ARG A 36 -4.05 -1.68 -8.44
C ARG A 36 -3.46 -1.72 -9.84
N ARG A 37 -3.61 -0.63 -10.60
CA ARG A 37 -3.03 -0.52 -11.94
C ARG A 37 -1.50 -0.50 -11.88
N LEU A 38 -0.92 0.15 -10.89
CA LEU A 38 0.53 0.16 -10.67
C LEU A 38 1.03 -1.24 -10.33
N LEU A 39 0.36 -1.98 -9.44
CA LEU A 39 0.71 -3.36 -9.10
C LEU A 39 0.69 -4.31 -10.30
N ASN A 40 -0.25 -4.14 -11.23
CA ASN A 40 -0.30 -4.95 -12.45
C ASN A 40 0.84 -4.63 -13.44
N LYS A 41 1.49 -3.47 -13.30
CA LYS A 41 2.62 -3.06 -14.14
C LYS A 41 3.96 -3.38 -13.49
N LEU A 42 4.02 -3.45 -12.17
CA LEU A 42 5.25 -3.78 -11.44
C LEU A 42 5.54 -5.28 -11.54
N PRO A 43 6.77 -5.69 -11.89
CA PRO A 43 7.15 -7.09 -11.85
C PRO A 43 7.04 -7.64 -10.41
N ASN A 44 6.87 -8.96 -10.30
CA ASN A 44 6.61 -9.59 -9.00
C ASN A 44 7.71 -9.36 -7.96
N GLU A 45 8.96 -9.24 -8.41
CA GLU A 45 10.15 -9.04 -7.58
C GLU A 45 10.50 -7.56 -7.37
N HIS A 46 9.64 -6.64 -7.81
CA HIS A 46 9.94 -5.22 -7.71
C HIS A 46 10.00 -4.77 -6.23
N PRO A 47 11.06 -4.10 -5.78
CA PRO A 47 11.23 -3.71 -4.36
C PRO A 47 10.07 -2.85 -3.84
N ASP A 48 9.54 -1.94 -4.68
CA ASP A 48 8.40 -1.09 -4.31
C ASP A 48 7.03 -1.78 -4.31
N LYS A 49 6.95 -3.06 -4.66
CA LYS A 49 5.67 -3.78 -4.67
C LYS A 49 5.04 -3.82 -3.28
N ALA A 50 5.85 -4.03 -2.23
CA ALA A 50 5.37 -4.03 -0.86
C ALA A 50 4.82 -2.66 -0.43
N ASN A 51 5.49 -1.57 -0.84
CA ASN A 51 5.03 -0.20 -0.60
C ASN A 51 3.70 0.07 -1.29
N CYS A 52 3.55 -0.35 -2.55
CA CYS A 52 2.32 -0.15 -3.31
C CYS A 52 1.14 -0.96 -2.74
N ILE A 53 1.37 -2.21 -2.31
CA ILE A 53 0.36 -3.03 -1.63
C ILE A 53 -0.06 -2.39 -0.31
N HIS A 54 0.91 -1.90 0.47
CA HIS A 54 0.63 -1.24 1.73
C HIS A 54 -0.22 0.03 1.55
N LYS A 55 0.11 0.89 0.57
CA LYS A 55 -0.69 2.08 0.24
C LYS A 55 -2.09 1.74 -0.28
N LEU A 56 -2.22 0.65 -1.05
CA LEU A 56 -3.51 0.12 -1.46
C LEU A 56 -4.36 -0.29 -0.25
N GLY A 57 -3.76 -0.97 0.74
CA GLY A 57 -4.44 -1.35 1.98
C GLY A 57 -4.98 -0.14 2.76
N LEU A 58 -4.18 0.92 2.88
CA LEU A 58 -4.65 2.18 3.50
C LEU A 58 -5.80 2.83 2.73
N ALA A 59 -5.72 2.85 1.40
CA ALA A 59 -6.79 3.41 0.56
C ALA A 59 -8.09 2.60 0.64
N VAL A 60 -8.01 1.28 0.82
CA VAL A 60 -9.20 0.42 1.02
C VAL A 60 -9.78 0.61 2.43
N ASN A 61 -8.93 0.72 3.45
CA ASN A 61 -9.37 1.05 4.81
C ASN A 61 -10.13 2.38 4.87
N ALA A 62 -9.59 3.42 4.22
CA ALA A 62 -10.20 4.75 4.20
C ALA A 62 -11.56 4.80 3.49
N GLN A 63 -11.92 3.76 2.72
CA GLN A 63 -13.25 3.58 2.12
C GLN A 63 -14.22 2.83 3.05
N GLY A 64 -13.81 2.43 4.25
CA GLY A 64 -14.60 1.68 5.22
C GLY A 64 -14.47 0.15 5.10
N ASP A 65 -13.75 -0.37 4.11
CA ASP A 65 -13.42 -1.80 4.03
C ASP A 65 -12.18 -2.11 4.88
N HIS A 66 -12.36 -2.09 6.20
CA HIS A 66 -11.30 -2.36 7.16
C HIS A 66 -10.71 -3.77 7.00
N GLN A 67 -11.55 -4.76 6.66
CA GLN A 67 -11.12 -6.14 6.51
C GLN A 67 -10.24 -6.33 5.27
N GLY A 68 -10.67 -5.82 4.12
CA GLY A 68 -9.86 -5.82 2.89
C GLY A 68 -8.58 -5.01 3.03
N GLY A 69 -8.63 -3.89 3.76
CA GLY A 69 -7.46 -3.08 4.12
C GLY A 69 -6.41 -3.87 4.91
N LEU A 70 -6.83 -4.58 5.96
CA LEU A 70 -5.95 -5.43 6.78
C LEU A 70 -5.27 -6.53 5.97
N GLU A 71 -6.03 -7.25 5.14
CA GLU A 71 -5.48 -8.32 4.30
C GLU A 71 -4.35 -7.82 3.39
N LEU A 72 -4.54 -6.64 2.80
CA LEU A 72 -3.54 -5.99 1.96
C LEU A 72 -2.33 -5.52 2.79
N LEU A 73 -2.55 -4.91 3.95
CA LEU A 73 -1.46 -4.47 4.82
C LEU A 73 -0.60 -5.66 5.30
N HIS A 74 -1.22 -6.77 5.68
CA HIS A 74 -0.51 -8.00 6.05
C HIS A 74 0.28 -8.59 4.88
N LYS A 75 -0.28 -8.58 3.67
CA LYS A 75 0.43 -9.03 2.47
C LYS A 75 1.66 -8.16 2.17
N GLY A 76 1.56 -6.84 2.33
CA GLY A 76 2.70 -5.93 2.17
C GLY A 76 3.77 -6.16 3.25
N LEU A 77 3.34 -6.39 4.50
CA LEU A 77 4.23 -6.71 5.61
C LEU A 77 4.99 -8.03 5.36
N GLN A 78 4.32 -9.07 4.88
CA GLN A 78 4.98 -10.35 4.59
C GLN A 78 6.14 -10.18 3.59
N ILE A 79 5.91 -9.43 2.51
CA ILE A 79 6.97 -9.15 1.52
C ILE A 79 8.12 -8.37 2.17
N ARG A 80 7.81 -7.39 3.03
CA ARG A 80 8.82 -6.61 3.77
C ARG A 80 9.63 -7.50 4.72
N LEU A 81 9.01 -8.46 5.40
CA LEU A 81 9.70 -9.41 6.29
C LEU A 81 10.65 -10.34 5.52
N GLU A 82 10.31 -10.68 4.28
CA GLU A 82 11.17 -11.52 3.41
C GLU A 82 12.33 -10.73 2.78
N THR A 83 12.22 -9.40 2.71
CA THR A 83 13.16 -8.55 1.94
C THR A 83 14.01 -7.61 2.79
N LEU A 84 13.53 -7.23 3.98
CA LEU A 84 14.18 -6.27 4.87
C LEU A 84 14.79 -6.96 6.10
N PRO A 85 15.90 -6.42 6.65
CA PRO A 85 16.48 -6.94 7.87
C PRO A 85 15.53 -6.75 9.08
N PRO A 86 15.60 -7.65 10.07
CA PRO A 86 14.89 -7.46 11.34
C PRO A 86 15.27 -6.11 11.98
N GLY A 87 14.26 -5.34 12.39
CA GLY A 87 14.45 -4.03 13.01
C GLY A 87 14.46 -2.84 12.03
N ASP A 88 14.20 -3.06 10.74
CA ASP A 88 13.99 -1.99 9.77
C ASP A 88 12.77 -1.12 10.16
N GLU A 89 12.91 0.20 10.08
CA GLU A 89 11.87 1.16 10.42
C GLU A 89 10.59 0.97 9.57
N ILE A 90 10.73 0.51 8.33
CA ILE A 90 9.60 0.21 7.44
C ILE A 90 8.73 -0.93 8.01
N LEU A 91 9.32 -1.89 8.72
CA LEU A 91 8.54 -2.93 9.41
C LEU A 91 7.73 -2.31 10.56
N GLY A 92 8.34 -1.45 11.37
CA GLY A 92 7.64 -0.71 12.43
C GLY A 92 6.45 0.09 11.92
N ASN A 93 6.65 0.83 10.82
CA ASN A 93 5.58 1.57 10.15
C ASN A 93 4.44 0.66 9.67
N SER A 94 4.77 -0.55 9.21
CA SER A 94 3.77 -1.54 8.77
C SER A 94 2.89 -2.00 9.93
N TYR A 95 3.51 -2.34 11.06
CA TYR A 95 2.78 -2.75 12.27
C TYR A 95 1.93 -1.62 12.82
N ASN A 96 2.45 -0.39 12.82
CA ASN A 96 1.70 0.78 13.26
C ASN A 96 0.44 0.99 12.41
N SER A 97 0.56 0.93 11.08
CA SER A 97 -0.61 1.03 10.20
C SER A 97 -1.64 -0.07 10.44
N ILE A 98 -1.20 -1.31 10.66
CA ILE A 98 -2.12 -2.42 10.99
C ILE A 98 -2.84 -2.14 12.31
N GLY A 99 -2.12 -1.65 13.33
CA GLY A 99 -2.71 -1.27 14.62
C GLY A 99 -3.79 -0.18 14.48
N LEU A 100 -3.52 0.86 13.70
CA LEU A 100 -4.48 1.94 13.42
C LEU A 100 -5.74 1.41 12.71
N VAL A 101 -5.58 0.50 11.74
CA VAL A 101 -6.74 -0.09 11.06
C VAL A 101 -7.57 -0.96 12.00
N TYR A 102 -6.93 -1.67 12.93
CA TYR A 102 -7.68 -2.41 13.96
C TYR A 102 -8.48 -1.46 14.85
N GLU A 103 -7.87 -0.35 15.30
CA GLU A 103 -8.56 0.70 16.07
C GLU A 103 -9.77 1.26 15.31
N ASP A 104 -9.58 1.69 14.06
CA ASP A 104 -10.66 2.17 13.17
C ASP A 104 -11.81 1.15 13.08
N LYS A 105 -11.48 -0.14 12.95
CA LYS A 105 -12.46 -1.23 12.85
C LYS A 105 -13.25 -1.41 14.14
N TYR A 106 -12.61 -1.33 15.30
CA TYR A 106 -13.29 -1.44 16.59
C TYR A 106 -14.20 -0.24 16.84
N ASP A 107 -13.73 0.98 16.56
CA ASP A 107 -14.53 2.19 16.70
C ASP A 107 -15.75 2.18 15.76
N TYR A 108 -15.55 1.74 14.51
CA TYR A 108 -16.66 1.56 13.56
C TYR A 108 -17.68 0.54 14.08
N GLN A 109 -17.21 -0.61 14.61
CA GLN A 109 -18.05 -1.65 15.18
C GLN A 109 -18.85 -1.13 16.38
N SER A 110 -18.24 -0.34 17.27
CA SER A 110 -18.92 0.27 18.42
C SER A 110 -19.90 1.38 18.03
N ALA A 111 -19.67 2.09 16.92
CA ALA A 111 -20.58 3.13 16.44
C ALA A 111 -21.86 2.59 15.79
N VAL A 112 -21.88 1.32 15.36
CA VAL A 112 -23.04 0.67 14.72
C VAL A 112 -23.88 -0.20 15.68
N GLU A 113 -23.49 -0.33 16.96
CA GLU A 113 -24.29 -0.94 18.03
C GLU A 113 -25.23 0.07 18.71
#